data_AF-A0A3B6NK57-F1
#
_entry.id   AF-A0A3B6NK57-F1
#
_cell.length_a   1.000
_cell.length_b   1.000
_cell.length_c   1.000
_cell.angle_alpha   90.00
_cell.angle_beta   90.00
_cell.angle_gamma   90.00
#
_symmetry.space_group_name_H-M   'P 1'
#
loop_
_entity.id
_entity.type
_entity.pdbx_description
1 polymer ?
#
loop_
_entity_poly.entity_id
_entity_poly.type
_entity_poly.pdbx_seq_one_letter_code
_entity_poly.pdbx_strand_id
1 'polypeptide(L)'
;MLLKKPLARRVHLTRSMYMKAVPPWCNNKIPCYQQIISRWINPEWRATYRAASERRALMGGPVHLQGNLNLHAYVQKKNRERGEGEEPLNTFTGLCLSRKSKKPEGGWVNPGAGLRIDAYSGKFKECNGPDSDPASQDIDVTVSLKSGQGKKRGRLYVGDGSIRKKDIPKLADLRATTLSSGPAIERRPEPGLHMMHQFHARLEEESRLRLEAQANALLQQEQAMKMQQALFQQQEFMVKQHAALQETFARFNANMHCSTLPDLPPIPPLPTFSFCPRSGEGSNNFVVGGSNLPKQAQ
;
A
#
# COMPACT_ATOMS: atom_id res chain seq x y z
N MET A 1 17.05 6.54 36.50
CA MET A 1 16.22 6.36 35.29
C MET A 1 17.09 6.40 34.05
N LEU A 2 17.16 5.31 33.27
CA LEU A 2 17.82 5.33 31.97
C LEU A 2 16.88 5.96 30.94
N LEU A 3 17.33 7.03 30.27
CA LEU A 3 16.57 7.64 29.17
C LEU A 3 16.40 6.61 28.04
N LYS A 4 15.17 6.46 27.53
CA LYS A 4 14.93 5.67 26.32
C LYS A 4 15.75 6.24 25.16
N LYS A 5 16.29 5.38 24.31
CA LYS A 5 17.18 5.73 23.18
C LYS A 5 16.69 6.90 22.30
N PRO A 6 15.38 7.02 21.95
CA PRO A 6 14.89 8.15 21.16
C PRO A 6 14.94 9.50 21.88
N LEU A 7 14.76 9.51 23.20
CA LEU A 7 14.87 10.70 24.04
C LEU A 7 16.34 11.05 24.24
N ALA A 8 17.19 10.07 24.56
CA ALA A 8 18.63 10.27 24.74
C ALA A 8 19.32 10.90 23.52
N ARG A 9 18.87 10.56 22.29
CA ARG A 9 19.40 11.13 21.04
C ARG A 9 19.08 12.61 20.83
N ARG A 10 18.12 13.17 21.57
CA ARG A 10 17.67 14.56 21.48
C ARG A 10 18.23 15.43 22.61
N VAL A 11 18.83 14.83 23.63
CA VAL A 11 19.43 15.53 24.76
C VAL A 11 20.88 15.86 24.43
N HIS A 12 21.25 17.13 24.59
CA HIS A 12 22.63 17.58 24.48
C HIS A 12 23.20 17.80 25.88
N LEU A 13 24.28 17.10 26.19
CA LEU A 13 24.94 17.19 27.47
C LEU A 13 25.93 18.36 27.49
N THR A 14 26.14 18.94 28.66
CA THR A 14 27.22 19.90 28.87
C THR A 14 28.56 19.17 28.94
N ARG A 15 29.66 19.93 28.83
CA ARG A 15 31.02 19.38 28.93
C ARG A 15 31.23 18.59 30.22
N SER A 16 30.78 19.16 31.35
CA SER A 16 30.89 18.53 32.66
C SER A 16 30.08 17.24 32.73
N MET A 17 28.89 17.19 32.13
CA MET A 17 28.08 15.98 32.08
C MET A 17 28.73 14.86 31.24
N TYR A 18 29.35 15.18 30.10
CA TYR A 18 30.11 14.19 29.33
C TYR A 18 31.31 13.64 30.11
N MET A 19 32.03 14.50 30.83
CA MET A 19 33.20 14.10 31.62
C MET A 19 32.86 13.19 32.81
N LYS A 20 31.60 13.17 33.29
CA LYS A 20 31.14 12.21 34.30
C LYS A 20 31.06 10.78 33.78
N ALA A 21 31.07 10.57 32.47
CA ALA A 21 30.87 9.27 31.84
C ALA A 21 31.90 9.04 30.72
N VAL A 22 33.18 9.04 31.07
CA VAL A 22 34.27 8.75 30.12
C VAL A 22 34.16 7.30 29.65
N PRO A 23 34.06 7.05 28.32
CA PRO A 23 34.00 5.70 27.81
C PRO A 23 35.29 4.92 28.12
N PRO A 24 35.22 3.61 28.42
CA PRO A 24 36.42 2.80 28.74
C PRO A 24 37.52 2.86 27.68
N TRP A 25 37.15 2.94 26.39
CA TRP A 25 38.09 3.07 25.27
C TRP A 25 38.82 4.42 25.19
N CYS A 26 38.41 5.41 26.00
CA CYS A 26 39.02 6.73 26.11
C CYS A 26 39.68 6.98 27.47
N ASN A 27 39.66 6.01 28.38
CA ASN A 27 40.10 6.19 29.77
C ASN A 27 41.58 6.62 29.86
N ASN A 28 42.43 6.09 28.99
CA ASN A 28 43.86 6.42 28.94
C ASN A 28 44.16 7.60 28.00
N LYS A 29 43.14 8.23 27.41
CA LYS A 29 43.25 9.30 26.41
C LYS A 29 42.23 10.41 26.66
N ILE A 30 42.20 10.91 27.89
CA ILE A 30 41.29 11.96 28.33
C ILE A 30 41.38 13.24 27.47
N PRO A 31 42.57 13.74 27.08
CA PRO A 31 42.66 14.92 26.21
C PRO A 31 41.96 14.73 24.85
N CYS A 32 42.05 13.53 24.27
CA CYS A 32 41.34 13.20 23.03
C CYS A 32 39.81 13.25 23.25
N TYR A 33 39.34 12.72 24.38
CA TYR A 33 37.92 12.76 24.72
C TYR A 33 37.42 14.21 24.89
N GLN A 34 38.21 15.08 25.52
CA GLN A 34 37.89 16.50 25.66
C GLN A 34 37.77 17.22 24.31
N GLN A 35 38.61 16.87 23.32
CA GLN A 35 38.52 17.40 21.96
C GLN A 35 37.25 16.91 21.23
N ILE A 36 36.90 15.63 21.39
CA ILE A 36 35.64 15.08 20.87
C ILE A 36 34.44 15.85 21.45
N ILE A 37 34.44 16.11 22.76
CA ILE A 37 33.40 16.87 23.43
C ILE A 37 33.33 18.31 22.91
N SER A 38 34.47 19.00 22.72
CA SER A 38 34.50 20.35 22.11
C SER A 38 33.74 20.37 20.79
N ARG A 39 33.97 19.36 19.95
CA ARG A 39 33.30 19.24 18.65
C ARG A 39 31.80 19.00 18.79
N TRP A 40 31.38 18.12 19.70
CA TRP A 40 29.96 17.82 19.91
C TRP A 40 29.15 18.98 20.50
N ILE A 41 29.77 19.82 21.32
CA ILE A 41 29.14 21.00 21.93
C ILE A 41 29.16 22.21 20.99
N ASN A 42 30.04 22.27 19.98
CA ASN A 42 30.06 23.38 19.03
C ASN A 42 28.68 23.53 18.33
N PRO A 43 28.03 24.72 18.41
CA PRO A 43 26.70 24.94 17.83
C PRO A 43 26.66 24.82 16.31
N GLU A 44 27.72 25.22 15.59
CA GLU A 44 27.81 25.07 14.13
C GLU A 44 27.85 23.60 13.74
N TRP A 45 28.71 22.82 14.40
CA TRP A 45 28.77 21.37 14.19
C TRP A 45 27.42 20.70 14.47
N ARG A 46 26.71 21.16 15.51
CA ARG A 46 25.36 20.68 15.84
C ARG A 46 24.35 20.98 14.75
N ALA A 47 24.41 22.15 14.13
CA ALA A 47 23.56 22.50 12.98
C ALA A 47 23.86 21.58 11.79
N THR A 48 25.14 21.39 11.43
CA THR A 48 25.54 20.48 10.34
C THR A 48 25.11 19.04 10.61
N TYR A 49 25.27 18.55 11.85
CA TYR A 49 24.86 17.22 12.25
C TYR A 49 23.35 17.03 12.16
N ARG A 50 22.56 18.01 12.60
CA ARG A 50 21.08 17.99 12.46
C ARG A 50 20.65 17.96 11.01
N ALA A 51 21.19 18.84 10.17
CA ALA A 51 20.91 18.84 8.73
C ALA A 51 21.27 17.50 8.07
N ALA A 52 22.39 16.88 8.47
CA ALA A 52 22.75 15.54 7.99
C ALA A 52 21.83 14.43 8.53
N SER A 53 21.28 14.60 9.74
CA SER A 53 20.27 13.68 10.30
C SER A 53 18.93 13.80 9.59
N GLU A 54 18.48 15.03 9.29
CA GLU A 54 17.25 15.32 8.55
C GLU A 54 17.34 14.78 7.13
N ARG A 55 18.46 15.02 6.42
CA ARG A 55 18.71 14.39 5.11
C ARG A 55 18.68 12.86 5.16
N ARG A 56 19.18 12.25 6.23
CA ARG A 56 19.08 10.79 6.42
C ARG A 56 17.67 10.32 6.75
N ALA A 57 16.87 11.15 7.42
CA ALA A 57 15.47 10.85 7.72
C ALA A 57 14.58 10.91 6.46
N LEU A 58 14.94 11.75 5.48
CA LEU A 58 14.31 11.76 4.15
C LEU A 58 14.59 10.47 3.35
N MET A 59 15.68 9.76 3.66
CA MET A 59 15.92 8.44 3.07
C MET A 59 14.99 7.43 3.75
N GLY A 60 14.19 6.70 2.97
CA GLY A 60 13.09 5.82 3.42
C GLY A 60 13.44 4.63 4.32
N GLY A 61 14.58 4.65 5.01
CA GLY A 61 14.98 3.68 6.01
C GLY A 61 16.47 3.33 5.96
N PRO A 62 16.92 2.41 6.84
CA PRO A 62 18.24 1.82 6.76
C PRO A 62 18.48 1.16 5.40
N VAL A 63 19.70 1.25 4.87
CA VAL A 63 20.07 0.60 3.61
C VAL A 63 20.07 -0.94 3.75
N HIS A 64 20.39 -1.43 4.95
CA HIS A 64 20.41 -2.83 5.33
C HIS A 64 20.34 -2.97 6.87
N LEU A 65 20.02 -4.17 7.36
CA LEU A 65 19.90 -4.55 8.77
C LEU A 65 21.15 -5.26 9.33
N GLN A 66 22.21 -5.34 8.53
CA GLN A 66 23.49 -5.97 8.87
C GLN A 66 24.28 -5.24 9.98
N GLY A 67 24.01 -3.96 10.20
CA GLY A 67 24.82 -3.12 11.08
C GLY A 67 26.25 -2.97 10.54
N ASN A 68 27.24 -3.16 11.41
CA ASN A 68 28.66 -3.01 11.07
C ASN A 68 29.32 -4.31 10.58
N LEU A 69 28.59 -5.43 10.58
CA LEU A 69 29.11 -6.70 10.06
C LEU A 69 29.33 -6.59 8.55
N ASN A 70 30.07 -7.50 7.94
CA ASN A 70 30.00 -7.74 6.49
C ASN A 70 28.91 -8.80 6.21
N LEU A 71 28.60 -9.07 4.94
CA LEU A 71 27.52 -9.99 4.60
C LEU A 71 27.80 -11.42 5.09
N HIS A 72 29.02 -11.92 4.92
CA HIS A 72 29.43 -13.25 5.39
C HIS A 72 29.28 -13.39 6.91
N ALA A 73 29.79 -12.43 7.68
CA ALA A 73 29.68 -12.41 9.13
C ALA A 73 28.22 -12.28 9.59
N TYR A 74 27.38 -11.57 8.83
CA TYR A 74 25.95 -11.50 9.08
C TYR A 74 25.26 -12.85 8.85
N VAL A 75 25.56 -13.53 7.74
CA VAL A 75 25.03 -14.88 7.44
C VAL A 75 25.46 -15.87 8.51
N GLN A 76 26.75 -15.91 8.86
CA GLN A 76 27.25 -16.77 9.94
C GLN A 76 26.55 -16.51 11.27
N LYS A 77 26.36 -15.23 11.63
CA LYS A 77 25.59 -14.86 12.82
C LYS A 77 24.16 -15.40 12.75
N LYS A 78 23.50 -15.28 11.60
CA LYS A 78 22.13 -15.77 11.41
C LYS A 78 22.00 -17.28 11.43
N ASN A 79 22.97 -18.01 10.88
CA ASN A 79 23.00 -19.47 10.97
C ASN A 79 23.18 -19.94 12.42
N ARG A 80 24.03 -19.26 13.22
CA ARG A 80 24.15 -19.55 14.66
C ARG A 80 22.85 -19.27 15.44
N GLU A 81 22.07 -18.28 15.03
CA GLU A 81 20.78 -17.95 15.67
C GLU A 81 19.66 -18.95 15.30
N ARG A 82 19.76 -19.65 14.18
CA ARG A 82 18.75 -20.62 13.68
C ARG A 82 18.85 -22.01 14.32
N GLY A 83 20.01 -22.40 14.83
CA GLY A 83 20.23 -23.72 15.46
C GLY A 83 20.61 -24.83 14.46
N GLU A 84 20.91 -26.03 14.98
CA GLU A 84 21.54 -27.14 14.23
C GLU A 84 20.57 -27.98 13.34
N GLY A 85 19.31 -27.59 13.20
CA GLY A 85 18.29 -28.34 12.45
C GLY A 85 17.77 -27.68 11.16
N GLU A 86 18.19 -26.44 10.87
CA GLU A 86 17.79 -25.73 9.65
C GLU A 86 18.91 -25.74 8.61
N GLU A 87 18.55 -25.78 7.33
CA GLU A 87 19.54 -25.61 6.27
C GLU A 87 20.27 -24.27 6.43
N PRO A 88 21.62 -24.27 6.30
CA PRO A 88 22.39 -23.06 6.48
C PRO A 88 22.02 -22.05 5.40
N LEU A 89 21.78 -20.80 5.82
CA LEU A 89 21.56 -19.70 4.89
C LEU A 89 22.81 -19.52 4.02
N ASN A 90 22.59 -19.48 2.72
CA ASN A 90 23.61 -19.03 1.76
C ASN A 90 23.71 -17.49 1.73
N THR A 91 24.66 -17.01 0.95
CA THR A 91 24.96 -15.58 0.86
C THR A 91 23.81 -14.78 0.23
N PHE A 92 23.04 -15.38 -0.70
CA PHE A 92 21.91 -14.71 -1.35
C PHE A 92 20.71 -14.57 -0.41
N THR A 93 20.29 -15.65 0.24
CA THR A 93 19.24 -15.62 1.28
C THR A 93 19.61 -14.69 2.43
N GLY A 94 20.88 -14.71 2.86
CA GLY A 94 21.44 -13.77 3.82
C GLY A 94 21.32 -12.31 3.36
N LEU A 95 21.58 -12.02 2.08
CA LEU A 95 21.42 -10.69 1.50
C LEU A 95 19.95 -10.25 1.55
N CYS A 96 19.02 -11.11 1.15
CA CYS A 96 17.59 -10.86 1.20
C CYS A 96 17.13 -10.58 2.63
N LEU A 97 17.52 -11.41 3.59
CA LEU A 97 17.22 -11.22 5.02
C LEU A 97 17.79 -9.91 5.57
N SER A 98 19.01 -9.54 5.17
CA SER A 98 19.62 -8.27 5.58
C SER A 98 18.85 -7.05 5.05
N ARG A 99 17.99 -7.22 4.06
CA ARG A 99 17.24 -6.15 3.39
C ARG A 99 15.74 -6.26 3.56
N LYS A 100 15.24 -7.32 4.20
CA LYS A 100 13.82 -7.49 4.49
C LYS A 100 13.40 -6.52 5.59
N SER A 101 12.30 -5.81 5.38
CA SER A 101 11.77 -4.87 6.35
C SER A 101 11.26 -5.62 7.60
N LYS A 102 11.33 -4.98 8.77
CA LYS A 102 10.72 -5.48 10.00
C LYS A 102 9.29 -4.97 10.20
N LYS A 103 8.72 -4.25 9.23
CA LYS A 103 7.35 -3.72 9.32
C LYS A 103 6.35 -4.85 9.17
N PRO A 104 5.17 -4.76 9.80
CA PRO A 104 4.13 -5.80 9.72
C PRO A 104 3.65 -6.05 8.29
N GLU A 105 3.64 -5.01 7.44
CA GLU A 105 3.32 -5.10 6.00
C GLU A 105 4.36 -5.89 5.17
N GLY A 106 5.51 -6.25 5.77
CA GLY A 106 6.59 -6.95 5.08
C GLY A 106 7.37 -6.05 4.13
N GLY A 107 7.83 -6.62 3.02
CA GLY A 107 8.59 -5.92 1.98
C GLY A 107 10.07 -5.66 2.30
N TRP A 108 10.66 -4.67 1.61
CA TRP A 108 12.08 -4.34 1.66
C TRP A 108 12.35 -3.11 2.56
N VAL A 109 13.55 -3.01 3.15
CA VAL A 109 13.97 -1.87 3.99
C VAL A 109 14.05 -0.55 3.22
N ASN A 110 14.26 -0.63 1.90
CA ASN A 110 14.13 0.49 0.97
C ASN A 110 13.72 -0.04 -0.42
N PRO A 111 13.07 0.76 -1.28
CA PRO A 111 12.63 0.33 -2.61
C PRO A 111 13.79 -0.16 -3.50
N GLY A 112 14.95 0.50 -3.41
CA GLY A 112 16.14 0.11 -4.16
C GLY A 112 16.76 -1.22 -3.74
N ALA A 113 16.37 -1.80 -2.60
CA ALA A 113 16.79 -3.12 -2.20
C ALA A 113 16.01 -4.19 -2.97
N GLY A 114 14.69 -4.01 -3.11
CA GLY A 114 13.84 -4.87 -3.93
C GLY A 114 14.29 -4.88 -5.38
N LEU A 115 14.39 -3.71 -6.01
CA LEU A 115 14.85 -3.59 -7.41
C LEU A 115 16.16 -4.33 -7.70
N ARG A 116 17.12 -4.28 -6.77
CA ARG A 116 18.41 -4.98 -6.91
C ARG A 116 18.25 -6.49 -6.81
N ILE A 117 17.43 -6.96 -5.88
CA ILE A 117 17.18 -8.38 -5.66
C ILE A 117 16.37 -8.93 -6.84
N ASP A 118 15.33 -8.22 -7.28
CA ASP A 118 14.48 -8.61 -8.40
C ASP A 118 15.27 -8.68 -9.71
N ALA A 119 16.10 -7.67 -10.00
CA ALA A 119 16.97 -7.66 -11.18
C ALA A 119 17.98 -8.83 -11.16
N TYR A 120 18.55 -9.15 -10.00
CA TYR A 120 19.43 -10.31 -9.88
C TYR A 120 18.68 -11.63 -10.05
N SER A 121 17.52 -11.78 -9.40
CA SER A 121 16.69 -12.98 -9.47
C SER A 121 16.17 -13.25 -10.88
N GLY A 122 15.73 -12.21 -11.60
CA GLY A 122 15.35 -12.30 -13.01
C GLY A 122 16.52 -12.78 -13.86
N LYS A 123 17.69 -12.14 -13.70
CA LYS A 123 18.90 -12.53 -14.45
C LYS A 123 19.40 -13.93 -14.12
N PHE A 124 19.24 -14.35 -12.88
CA PHE A 124 19.57 -15.69 -12.43
C PHE A 124 18.74 -16.74 -13.16
N LYS A 125 17.43 -16.51 -13.24
CA LYS A 125 16.50 -17.38 -13.98
C LYS A 125 16.77 -17.40 -15.47
N GLU A 126 17.16 -16.28 -16.07
CA GLU A 126 17.58 -16.27 -17.48
C GLU A 126 18.85 -17.09 -17.73
N CYS A 127 19.78 -17.15 -16.76
CA CYS A 127 21.03 -17.91 -16.92
C CYS A 127 20.86 -19.40 -16.61
N ASN A 128 20.04 -19.75 -15.63
CA ASN A 128 19.94 -21.11 -15.10
C ASN A 128 18.61 -21.82 -15.43
N GLY A 129 17.63 -21.10 -15.97
CA GLY A 129 16.28 -21.60 -16.30
C GLY A 129 15.18 -20.96 -15.43
N PRO A 130 13.93 -20.88 -15.94
CA PRO A 130 12.83 -20.14 -15.31
C PRO A 130 12.45 -20.66 -13.90
N ASP A 131 12.61 -21.96 -13.68
CA ASP A 131 12.30 -22.65 -12.42
C ASP A 131 13.45 -22.64 -11.42
N SER A 132 14.61 -22.07 -11.80
CA SER A 132 15.76 -22.00 -10.91
C SER A 132 15.51 -21.01 -9.76
N ASP A 133 15.75 -21.48 -8.54
CA ASP A 133 15.66 -20.64 -7.35
C ASP A 133 17.02 -19.98 -7.05
N PRO A 134 17.14 -18.63 -7.06
CA PRO A 134 18.37 -17.94 -6.66
C PRO A 134 18.73 -18.15 -5.18
N ALA A 135 17.77 -18.60 -4.35
CA ALA A 135 18.02 -18.97 -2.96
C ALA A 135 18.59 -20.39 -2.80
N SER A 136 18.85 -21.13 -3.87
CA SER A 136 19.51 -22.44 -3.81
C SER A 136 21.03 -22.37 -3.68
N GLN A 137 21.66 -21.28 -4.14
CA GLN A 137 23.12 -21.15 -4.18
C GLN A 137 23.62 -19.80 -3.68
N ASP A 138 24.94 -19.71 -3.46
CA ASP A 138 25.60 -18.45 -3.16
C ASP A 138 25.48 -17.45 -4.32
N ILE A 139 25.75 -16.18 -4.03
CA ILE A 139 25.67 -15.11 -5.02
C ILE A 139 26.65 -15.39 -6.17
N ASP A 140 26.12 -15.60 -7.36
CA ASP A 140 26.88 -15.76 -8.59
C ASP A 140 27.40 -14.40 -9.09
N VAL A 141 28.73 -14.34 -9.24
CA VAL A 141 29.43 -13.15 -9.70
C VAL A 141 29.08 -12.78 -11.14
N THR A 142 28.87 -13.78 -12.01
CA THR A 142 28.55 -13.59 -13.43
C THR A 142 27.15 -13.00 -13.57
N VAL A 143 26.17 -13.54 -12.83
CA VAL A 143 24.80 -13.02 -12.78
C VAL A 143 24.77 -11.60 -12.19
N SER A 144 25.56 -11.32 -11.15
CA SER A 144 25.70 -9.97 -10.58
C SER A 144 26.29 -8.97 -11.57
N LEU A 145 27.27 -9.37 -12.38
CA LEU A 145 27.85 -8.54 -13.44
C LEU A 145 26.84 -8.30 -14.57
N LYS A 146 26.09 -9.34 -14.99
CA LYS A 146 25.08 -9.25 -16.06
C LYS A 146 23.90 -8.35 -15.69
N SER A 147 23.35 -8.49 -14.48
CA SER A 147 22.25 -7.65 -13.97
C SER A 147 22.70 -6.20 -13.63
N GLY A 148 24.00 -6.04 -13.38
CA GLY A 148 24.57 -4.81 -12.82
C GLY A 148 25.32 -3.91 -13.79
N GLN A 149 25.39 -4.27 -15.08
CA GLN A 149 26.27 -3.66 -16.08
C GLN A 149 27.76 -3.66 -15.64
N GLY A 150 28.17 -4.70 -14.91
CA GLY A 150 29.50 -4.82 -14.33
C GLY A 150 29.71 -4.02 -13.03
N LYS A 151 30.98 -3.67 -12.76
CA LYS A 151 31.37 -2.86 -11.61
C LYS A 151 31.20 -1.37 -11.92
N LYS A 152 30.30 -0.69 -11.22
CA LYS A 152 30.15 0.77 -11.28
C LYS A 152 30.85 1.39 -10.08
N ARG A 153 31.77 2.34 -10.31
CA ARG A 153 32.62 2.96 -9.26
C ARG A 153 33.32 1.91 -8.37
N GLY A 154 33.78 0.81 -8.99
CA GLY A 154 34.48 -0.28 -8.32
C GLY A 154 33.59 -1.27 -7.56
N ARG A 155 32.26 -1.12 -7.58
CA ARG A 155 31.33 -1.96 -6.80
C ARG A 155 30.43 -2.82 -7.68
N LEU A 156 30.24 -4.07 -7.26
CA LEU A 156 29.22 -4.95 -7.84
C LEU A 156 27.81 -4.42 -7.54
N TYR A 157 26.85 -4.80 -8.37
CA TYR A 157 25.46 -4.40 -8.15
C TYR A 157 24.83 -5.17 -6.98
N VAL A 158 25.14 -6.46 -6.89
CA VAL A 158 24.73 -7.40 -5.85
C VAL A 158 25.95 -8.19 -5.36
N GLY A 159 26.05 -8.47 -4.06
CA GLY A 159 27.18 -9.22 -3.49
C GLY A 159 28.51 -8.45 -3.39
N ASP A 160 28.47 -7.11 -3.42
CA ASP A 160 29.67 -6.29 -3.20
C ASP A 160 30.24 -6.54 -1.79
N GLY A 161 31.52 -6.88 -1.71
CA GLY A 161 32.20 -7.21 -0.45
C GLY A 161 31.96 -8.62 0.09
N SER A 162 31.03 -9.41 -0.48
CA SER A 162 30.90 -10.85 -0.19
C SER A 162 31.69 -11.72 -1.16
N ILE A 163 31.86 -11.27 -2.40
CA ILE A 163 32.67 -11.99 -3.40
C ILE A 163 34.12 -11.51 -3.31
N ARG A 164 35.08 -12.43 -3.30
CA ARG A 164 36.51 -12.09 -3.25
C ARG A 164 36.90 -11.42 -4.56
N LYS A 165 37.71 -10.36 -4.49
CA LYS A 165 38.07 -9.55 -5.68
C LYS A 165 38.69 -10.36 -6.82
N LYS A 166 39.48 -11.39 -6.49
CA LYS A 166 40.16 -12.28 -7.44
C LYS A 166 39.20 -13.17 -8.23
N ASP A 167 38.03 -13.48 -7.65
CA ASP A 167 37.03 -14.35 -8.27
C ASP A 167 36.10 -13.55 -9.21
N ILE A 168 36.30 -12.23 -9.32
CA ILE A 168 35.44 -11.36 -10.14
C ILE A 168 36.07 -11.16 -11.53
N PRO A 169 35.50 -11.75 -12.60
CA PRO A 169 36.01 -11.55 -13.95
C PRO A 169 35.87 -10.08 -14.39
N LYS A 170 36.69 -9.67 -15.36
CA LYS A 170 36.53 -8.34 -15.96
C LYS A 170 35.29 -8.32 -16.85
N LEU A 171 34.66 -7.16 -16.95
CA LEU A 171 33.47 -6.99 -17.79
C LEU A 171 33.76 -7.21 -19.28
N ALA A 172 34.98 -6.89 -19.74
CA ALA A 172 35.41 -7.12 -21.12
C ALA A 172 35.46 -8.62 -21.44
N ASP A 173 36.06 -9.42 -20.56
CA ASP A 173 36.16 -10.87 -20.72
C ASP A 173 34.75 -11.51 -20.73
N LEU A 174 33.86 -11.03 -19.86
CA LEU A 174 32.46 -11.47 -19.83
C LEU A 174 31.71 -11.10 -21.13
N ARG A 175 31.96 -9.92 -21.70
CA ARG A 175 31.39 -9.54 -23.00
C ARG A 175 31.91 -10.40 -24.14
N ALA A 176 33.21 -10.70 -24.15
CA ALA A 176 33.83 -11.54 -25.18
C ALA A 176 33.30 -12.98 -25.17
N THR A 177 32.92 -13.49 -23.99
CA THR A 177 32.38 -14.85 -23.81
C THR A 177 30.86 -14.92 -23.91
N THR A 178 30.15 -13.78 -23.90
CA THR A 178 28.69 -13.78 -24.05
C THR A 178 28.33 -13.98 -25.52
N LEU A 179 27.79 -15.16 -25.84
CA LEU A 179 27.26 -15.48 -27.17
C LEU A 179 26.00 -14.65 -27.47
N SER A 180 25.69 -14.41 -28.75
CA SER A 180 24.52 -13.60 -29.14
C SER A 180 23.18 -14.22 -28.74
N SER A 181 23.14 -15.53 -28.54
CA SER A 181 21.98 -16.27 -28.02
C SER A 181 21.93 -16.35 -26.49
N GLY A 182 22.98 -15.87 -25.81
CA GLY A 182 23.09 -15.93 -24.35
C GLY A 182 22.40 -14.76 -23.63
N PRO A 183 22.24 -14.83 -22.30
CA PRO A 183 21.62 -13.76 -21.52
C PRO A 183 22.42 -12.46 -21.64
N ALA A 184 21.77 -11.41 -22.15
CA ALA A 184 22.38 -10.11 -22.41
C ALA A 184 22.80 -9.39 -21.11
N ILE A 185 23.81 -8.52 -21.19
CA ILE A 185 24.20 -7.68 -20.05
C ILE A 185 23.22 -6.50 -19.97
N GLU A 186 22.49 -6.40 -18.87
CA GLU A 186 21.46 -5.39 -18.68
C GLU A 186 22.02 -4.04 -18.26
N ARG A 187 21.26 -2.99 -18.58
CA ARG A 187 21.48 -1.68 -18.00
C ARG A 187 21.11 -1.76 -16.53
N ARG A 188 22.04 -1.30 -15.68
CA ARG A 188 21.82 -1.25 -14.23
C ARG A 188 20.53 -0.45 -13.93
N PRO A 189 19.53 -1.06 -13.26
CA PRO A 189 18.39 -0.31 -12.77
C PRO A 189 18.86 0.72 -11.74
N GLU A 190 18.51 1.98 -11.96
CA GLU A 190 18.84 3.10 -11.08
C GLU A 190 17.66 3.34 -10.12
N PRO A 191 17.80 3.04 -8.82
CA PRO A 191 16.69 3.18 -7.87
C PRO A 191 16.11 4.59 -7.81
N GLY A 192 16.96 5.62 -7.98
CA GLY A 192 16.53 7.02 -8.00
C GLY A 192 15.57 7.33 -9.15
N LEU A 193 15.92 6.90 -10.37
CA LEU A 193 15.06 7.07 -11.55
C LEU A 193 13.75 6.29 -11.41
N HIS A 194 13.83 5.06 -10.90
CA HIS A 194 12.65 4.23 -10.70
C HIS A 194 11.66 4.87 -9.70
N MET A 195 12.17 5.40 -8.57
CA MET A 195 11.32 6.11 -7.61
C MET A 195 10.70 7.38 -8.21
N MET A 196 11.43 8.11 -9.05
CA MET A 196 10.86 9.26 -9.75
C MET A 196 9.74 8.85 -10.69
N HIS A 197 9.90 7.80 -11.49
CA HIS A 197 8.83 7.32 -12.38
C HIS A 197 7.58 6.88 -11.58
N GLN A 198 7.77 6.15 -10.48
CA GLN A 198 6.65 5.79 -9.58
C GLN A 198 5.94 7.03 -9.02
N PHE A 199 6.68 8.08 -8.70
CA PHE A 199 6.11 9.33 -8.21
C PHE A 199 5.27 10.04 -9.28
N HIS A 200 5.77 10.12 -10.52
CA HIS A 200 5.03 10.74 -11.63
C HIS A 200 3.74 9.95 -11.94
N ALA A 201 3.81 8.61 -12.00
CA ALA A 201 2.64 7.77 -12.23
C ALA A 201 1.53 8.00 -11.19
N ARG A 202 1.89 8.14 -9.90
CA ARG A 202 0.90 8.45 -8.84
C ARG A 202 0.26 9.82 -9.02
N LEU A 203 1.03 10.84 -9.42
CA LEU A 203 0.49 12.17 -9.67
C LEU A 203 -0.47 12.17 -10.86
N GLU A 204 -0.18 11.40 -11.90
CA GLU A 204 -1.07 11.22 -13.04
C GLU A 204 -2.37 10.51 -12.64
N GLU A 205 -2.29 9.43 -11.86
CA GLU A 205 -3.48 8.75 -11.31
C GLU A 205 -4.31 9.68 -10.43
N GLU A 206 -3.70 10.42 -9.52
CA GLU A 206 -4.42 11.38 -8.66
C GLU A 206 -5.10 12.47 -9.49
N SER A 207 -4.42 12.96 -10.53
CA SER A 207 -4.98 13.96 -11.45
C SER A 207 -6.19 13.42 -12.21
N ARG A 208 -6.13 12.15 -12.67
CA ARG A 208 -7.26 11.47 -13.31
C ARG A 208 -8.44 11.31 -12.36
N LEU A 209 -8.20 10.84 -11.14
CA LEU A 209 -9.23 10.68 -10.13
C LEU A 209 -9.90 12.00 -9.77
N ARG A 210 -9.14 13.09 -9.68
CA ARG A 210 -9.69 14.44 -9.46
C ARG A 210 -10.60 14.88 -10.61
N LEU A 211 -10.20 14.62 -11.85
CA LEU A 211 -11.00 14.97 -13.02
C LEU A 211 -12.31 14.17 -13.06
N GLU A 212 -12.25 12.86 -12.80
CA GLU A 212 -13.43 11.99 -12.72
C GLU A 212 -14.37 12.42 -11.59
N ALA A 213 -13.83 12.78 -10.42
CA ALA A 213 -14.63 13.29 -9.30
C ALA A 213 -15.34 14.61 -9.64
N GLN A 214 -14.68 15.52 -10.35
CA GLN A 214 -15.30 16.76 -10.82
C GLN A 214 -16.42 16.49 -11.84
N ALA A 215 -16.19 15.59 -12.79
CA ALA A 215 -17.20 15.22 -13.78
C ALA A 215 -18.44 14.60 -13.12
N ASN A 216 -18.23 13.70 -12.14
CA ASN A 216 -19.33 13.09 -11.38
C ASN A 216 -20.11 14.12 -10.55
N ALA A 217 -19.43 15.11 -9.96
CA ALA A 217 -20.09 16.18 -9.21
C ALA A 217 -20.97 17.06 -10.12
N LEU A 218 -20.53 17.36 -11.33
CA LEU A 218 -21.35 18.10 -12.32
C LEU A 218 -22.58 17.30 -12.74
N LEU A 219 -22.43 15.99 -12.98
CA LEU A 219 -23.55 15.12 -13.31
C LEU A 219 -24.57 15.05 -12.15
N GLN A 220 -24.10 14.97 -10.91
CA GLN A 220 -24.97 15.00 -9.73
C GLN A 220 -25.71 16.34 -9.60
N GLN A 221 -25.04 17.47 -9.85
CA GLN A 221 -25.71 18.77 -9.88
C GLN A 221 -26.77 18.84 -10.97
N GLU A 222 -26.49 18.34 -12.18
CA GLU A 222 -27.47 18.32 -13.27
C GLU A 222 -28.68 17.45 -12.92
N GLN A 223 -28.47 16.27 -12.34
CA GLN A 223 -29.55 15.40 -11.86
C GLN A 223 -30.38 16.07 -10.75
N ALA A 224 -29.73 16.77 -9.82
CA ALA A 224 -30.41 17.52 -8.76
C ALA A 224 -31.27 18.66 -9.31
N MET A 225 -30.75 19.42 -10.30
CA MET A 225 -31.51 20.47 -10.98
C MET A 225 -32.72 19.91 -11.74
N LYS A 226 -32.55 18.80 -12.48
CA LYS A 226 -33.66 18.13 -13.17
C LYS A 226 -34.73 17.65 -12.19
N MET A 227 -34.33 17.08 -11.06
CA MET A 227 -35.26 16.65 -10.02
C MET A 227 -36.01 17.83 -9.41
N GLN A 228 -35.33 18.95 -9.14
CA GLN A 228 -35.95 20.17 -8.63
C GLN A 228 -36.95 20.75 -9.62
N GLN A 229 -36.62 20.76 -10.92
CA GLN A 229 -37.53 21.19 -11.97
C GLN A 229 -38.77 20.30 -12.07
N ALA A 230 -38.60 18.98 -11.98
CA ALA A 230 -39.72 18.04 -11.97
C ALA A 230 -40.67 18.25 -10.78
N LEU A 231 -40.11 18.52 -9.59
CA LEU A 231 -40.92 18.88 -8.41
C LEU A 231 -41.71 20.18 -8.62
N PHE A 232 -41.09 21.20 -9.24
CA PHE A 232 -41.77 22.44 -9.55
C PHE A 232 -42.92 22.24 -10.54
N GLN A 233 -42.69 21.47 -11.61
CA GLN A 233 -43.72 21.12 -12.59
C GLN A 233 -44.89 20.35 -11.95
N GLN A 234 -44.60 19.44 -11.01
CA GLN A 234 -45.63 18.71 -10.28
C GLN A 234 -46.49 19.67 -9.42
N GLN A 235 -45.86 20.62 -8.72
CA GLN A 235 -46.60 21.64 -7.96
C GLN A 235 -47.48 22.51 -8.86
N GLU A 236 -46.95 23.01 -9.99
CA GLU A 236 -47.75 23.77 -10.95
C GLU A 236 -48.94 22.98 -11.47
N PHE A 237 -48.75 21.70 -11.78
CA PHE A 237 -49.83 20.83 -12.23
C PHE A 237 -50.92 20.71 -11.16
N MET A 238 -50.54 20.49 -9.89
CA MET A 238 -51.52 20.43 -8.80
C MET A 238 -52.28 21.76 -8.62
N VAL A 239 -51.59 22.90 -8.73
CA VAL A 239 -52.25 24.23 -8.65
C VAL A 239 -53.22 24.44 -9.81
N LYS A 240 -52.84 24.07 -11.04
CA LYS A 240 -53.73 24.16 -12.22
C LYS A 240 -54.95 23.25 -12.09
N GLN A 241 -54.76 22.02 -11.61
CA GLN A 241 -55.87 21.08 -11.34
C GLN A 241 -56.82 21.66 -10.29
N HIS A 242 -56.30 22.22 -9.20
CA HIS A 242 -57.11 22.85 -8.16
C HIS A 242 -57.88 24.07 -8.70
N ALA A 243 -57.25 24.93 -9.49
CA ALA A 243 -57.90 26.08 -10.12
C ALA A 243 -59.01 25.65 -11.10
N ALA A 244 -58.76 24.63 -11.93
CA ALA A 244 -59.77 24.08 -12.85
C ALA A 244 -60.97 23.50 -12.09
N LEU A 245 -60.72 22.75 -11.00
CA LEU A 245 -61.79 22.24 -10.14
C LEU A 245 -62.60 23.38 -9.51
N GLN A 246 -61.94 24.42 -8.99
CA GLN A 246 -62.63 25.61 -8.48
C GLN A 246 -63.48 26.30 -9.53
N GLU A 247 -63.00 26.43 -10.76
CA GLU A 247 -63.76 27.02 -11.87
C GLU A 247 -64.97 26.15 -12.25
N THR A 248 -64.81 24.83 -12.33
CA THR A 248 -65.94 23.92 -12.59
C THR A 248 -66.99 23.99 -11.49
N PHE A 249 -66.57 24.12 -10.22
CA PHE A 249 -67.49 24.26 -9.10
C PHE A 249 -68.18 25.63 -9.11
N ALA A 250 -67.48 26.70 -9.46
CA ALA A 250 -68.08 28.03 -9.64
C ALA A 250 -69.10 28.06 -10.78
N ARG A 251 -68.80 27.41 -11.92
CA ARG A 251 -69.73 27.25 -13.06
C ARG A 251 -70.93 26.39 -12.69
N PHE A 252 -70.71 25.26 -12.00
CA PHE A 252 -71.79 24.41 -11.53
C PHE A 252 -72.70 25.14 -10.54
N ASN A 253 -72.13 25.86 -9.58
CA ASN A 253 -72.91 26.70 -8.67
C ASN A 253 -73.69 27.76 -9.45
N ALA A 254 -73.07 28.48 -10.40
CA ALA A 254 -73.80 29.45 -11.23
C ALA A 254 -74.96 28.81 -12.02
N ASN A 255 -74.77 27.60 -12.56
CA ASN A 255 -75.81 26.84 -13.26
C ASN A 255 -76.87 26.26 -12.33
N MET A 256 -76.54 25.83 -11.11
CA MET A 256 -77.53 25.28 -10.15
C MET A 256 -78.46 26.36 -9.58
N HIS A 257 -78.12 27.64 -9.72
CA HIS A 257 -79.09 28.73 -9.51
C HIS A 257 -80.07 28.89 -10.69
N CYS A 258 -79.96 28.03 -11.72
CA CYS A 258 -80.80 27.99 -12.92
C CYS A 258 -81.10 26.52 -13.32
N SER A 259 -82.18 25.94 -12.78
CA SER A 259 -82.96 24.81 -13.34
C SER A 259 -83.00 23.47 -12.56
N THR A 260 -84.22 22.91 -12.57
CA THR A 260 -84.82 21.73 -11.92
C THR A 260 -84.58 20.39 -12.67
N LEU A 261 -84.56 19.24 -11.96
CA LEU A 261 -84.30 17.86 -12.48
C LEU A 261 -85.56 16.96 -12.55
N PRO A 262 -85.60 15.95 -13.46
CA PRO A 262 -86.41 14.73 -13.24
C PRO A 262 -85.68 13.37 -13.46
N ASP A 263 -86.31 12.33 -12.90
CA ASP A 263 -85.93 10.92 -12.64
C ASP A 263 -85.73 9.95 -13.84
N LEU A 264 -84.98 8.85 -13.61
CA LEU A 264 -84.81 7.67 -14.49
C LEU A 264 -85.31 6.35 -13.82
N PRO A 265 -85.92 5.39 -14.56
CA PRO A 265 -86.48 4.14 -14.01
C PRO A 265 -85.52 2.91 -13.97
N PRO A 266 -85.86 1.83 -13.22
CA PRO A 266 -84.92 0.76 -12.78
C PRO A 266 -84.83 -0.51 -13.68
N ILE A 267 -83.75 -1.29 -13.49
CA ILE A 267 -83.33 -2.50 -14.26
C ILE A 267 -83.76 -3.81 -13.54
N PRO A 268 -84.21 -4.89 -14.23
CA PRO A 268 -84.62 -6.17 -13.62
C PRO A 268 -83.47 -7.20 -13.37
N PRO A 269 -83.67 -8.20 -12.46
CA PRO A 269 -82.60 -9.10 -11.95
C PRO A 269 -82.40 -10.44 -12.71
N LEU A 270 -81.21 -11.04 -12.56
CA LEU A 270 -80.75 -12.33 -13.13
C LEU A 270 -81.12 -13.56 -12.27
N PRO A 271 -81.24 -14.78 -12.85
CA PRO A 271 -81.71 -15.98 -12.17
C PRO A 271 -80.65 -16.73 -11.33
N THR A 272 -81.10 -17.27 -10.20
CA THR A 272 -80.37 -18.04 -9.20
C THR A 272 -80.29 -19.54 -9.57
N PHE A 273 -79.11 -20.16 -9.46
CA PHE A 273 -78.96 -21.62 -9.45
C PHE A 273 -78.46 -22.07 -8.07
N SER A 274 -79.12 -23.08 -7.47
CA SER A 274 -78.83 -23.65 -6.14
C SER A 274 -78.62 -25.17 -6.18
N PHE A 275 -77.52 -25.61 -5.54
CA PHE A 275 -77.22 -26.85 -4.77
C PHE A 275 -77.29 -28.24 -5.46
N CYS A 276 -76.38 -29.21 -5.20
CA CYS A 276 -76.01 -29.81 -3.89
C CYS A 276 -74.61 -30.51 -3.87
N PRO A 277 -74.07 -30.90 -2.69
CA PRO A 277 -72.64 -31.20 -2.41
C PRO A 277 -72.28 -32.70 -2.31
N ARG A 278 -70.98 -33.05 -2.38
CA ARG A 278 -70.46 -34.35 -1.90
C ARG A 278 -68.97 -34.33 -1.44
N SER A 279 -68.83 -34.44 -0.11
CA SER A 279 -67.84 -35.09 0.79
C SER A 279 -66.34 -35.29 0.48
N GLY A 280 -65.52 -34.95 1.50
CA GLY A 280 -64.26 -35.61 1.95
C GLY A 280 -62.98 -34.89 1.47
N GLU A 281 -61.91 -34.62 2.22
CA GLU A 281 -61.43 -34.96 3.57
C GLU A 281 -60.12 -34.15 3.81
N GLY A 282 -59.72 -33.90 5.07
CA GLY A 282 -58.33 -33.57 5.47
C GLY A 282 -58.05 -32.09 5.74
N SER A 283 -58.29 -31.54 6.94
CA SER A 283 -57.51 -31.64 8.20
C SER A 283 -56.46 -30.53 8.38
N ASN A 284 -56.72 -29.67 9.36
CA ASN A 284 -55.83 -28.64 9.90
C ASN A 284 -54.80 -29.26 10.85
N ASN A 285 -53.61 -28.66 10.96
CA ASN A 285 -53.15 -28.15 12.26
C ASN A 285 -51.88 -27.30 12.16
N PHE A 286 -51.94 -26.18 12.86
CA PHE A 286 -50.92 -25.17 13.13
C PHE A 286 -50.42 -25.39 14.56
N VAL A 287 -49.12 -25.61 14.79
CA VAL A 287 -48.47 -25.41 16.10
C VAL A 287 -47.05 -24.87 15.92
N VAL A 288 -46.77 -23.89 16.77
CA VAL A 288 -45.57 -23.10 17.02
C VAL A 288 -44.39 -23.94 17.55
N GLY A 289 -43.15 -23.58 17.17
CA GLY A 289 -41.94 -24.01 17.85
C GLY A 289 -40.68 -23.31 17.31
N GLY A 290 -40.10 -22.40 18.09
CA GLY A 290 -38.90 -21.63 17.73
C GLY A 290 -37.58 -22.39 17.90
N SER A 291 -36.50 -21.82 17.36
CA SER A 291 -35.11 -22.10 17.81
C SER A 291 -34.10 -21.07 17.29
N ASN A 292 -33.56 -20.30 18.24
CA ASN A 292 -32.19 -19.82 18.47
C ASN A 292 -31.18 -19.53 17.32
N LEU A 293 -30.63 -18.32 17.44
CA LEU A 293 -29.38 -17.77 16.87
C LEU A 293 -28.10 -18.55 17.28
N PRO A 294 -27.01 -18.46 16.49
CA PRO A 294 -25.69 -18.93 16.89
C PRO A 294 -24.85 -17.85 17.59
N LYS A 295 -24.06 -18.31 18.58
CA LYS A 295 -23.08 -17.57 19.38
C LYS A 295 -21.81 -17.26 18.60
N GLN A 296 -21.25 -16.08 18.85
CA GLN A 296 -19.81 -15.78 18.70
C GLN A 296 -19.02 -16.58 19.74
N ALA A 297 -17.94 -17.21 19.29
CA ALA A 297 -16.90 -17.80 20.15
C ALA A 297 -15.62 -16.95 20.06
N GLN A 298 -14.89 -17.00 21.16
CA GLN A 298 -13.70 -16.25 21.58
C GLN A 298 -12.60 -16.07 20.54
#